data_AF-A0A660URE8-F1
#
_entry.id   AF-A0A660URE8-F1
#
_cell.length_a   1.000
_cell.length_b   1.000
_cell.length_c   1.000
_cell.angle_alpha   90.00
_cell.angle_beta   90.00
_cell.angle_gamma   90.00
#
_symmetry.space_group_name_H-M   'P 1'
#
loop_
_entity.id
_entity.type
_entity.pdbx_description
1 polymer ?
#
loop_
_entity_poly.entity_id
_entity_poly.type
_entity_poly.pdbx_seq_one_letter_code
_entity_poly.pdbx_strand_id
1 'polypeptide(L)'
;MEVYKTEMQHHGVVYQQVNAQGQAAMKSALLINGGASVAMLAFIGTAMNNGTDDTMLLKLCFSMLMFVAGTLSVAMACGVTYLGGLADSATNDTEEQSGKKTFNWWPILNAIAIILVVISYILFAAGSLNAHCAFTGSLS
;
A
#
# COMPACT_ATOMS: atom_id res chain seq x y z
N MET A 1 35.06 12.49 19.68
CA MET A 1 34.30 11.24 19.91
C MET A 1 32.81 11.52 20.13
N GLU A 2 32.42 12.62 20.80
CA GLU A 2 31.01 13.03 20.96
C GLU A 2 30.34 13.42 19.63
N VAL A 3 30.99 14.24 18.79
CA VAL A 3 30.45 14.65 17.47
C VAL A 3 30.06 13.43 16.61
N TYR A 4 30.89 12.39 16.62
CA TYR A 4 30.63 11.15 15.86
C TYR A 4 29.43 10.36 16.42
N LYS A 5 29.25 10.34 17.75
CA LYS A 5 28.05 9.73 18.36
C LYS A 5 26.79 10.53 18.01
N THR A 6 26.87 11.86 18.01
CA THR A 6 25.75 12.73 17.66
C THR A 6 25.29 12.50 16.22
N GLU A 7 26.22 12.40 15.25
CA GLU A 7 25.85 12.13 13.86
C GLU A 7 25.26 10.71 13.67
N MET A 8 25.83 9.70 14.33
CA MET A 8 25.29 8.34 14.29
C MET A 8 23.90 8.24 14.90
N GLN A 9 23.66 8.91 16.03
CA GLN A 9 22.33 9.00 16.63
C GLN A 9 21.36 9.75 15.72
N HIS A 10 21.81 10.83 15.07
CA HIS A 10 20.99 11.62 14.15
C HIS A 10 20.50 10.78 12.96
N HIS A 11 21.38 9.97 12.34
CA HIS A 11 20.95 9.07 11.27
C HIS A 11 19.91 8.06 11.76
N GLY A 12 20.14 7.42 12.92
CA GLY A 12 19.21 6.44 13.48
C GLY A 12 17.80 6.99 13.72
N VAL A 13 17.69 8.20 14.29
CA VAL A 13 16.38 8.84 14.53
C VAL A 13 15.67 9.22 13.23
N VAL A 14 16.39 9.70 12.22
CA VAL A 14 15.81 10.02 10.91
C VAL A 14 15.26 8.76 10.25
N TYR A 15 15.98 7.63 10.30
CA TYR A 15 15.49 6.36 9.75
C TYR A 15 14.20 5.88 10.42
N GLN A 16 14.12 5.93 11.75
CA GLN A 16 12.93 5.54 12.49
C GLN A 16 11.72 6.44 12.15
N GLN A 17 11.95 7.75 12.01
CA GLN A 17 10.92 8.70 11.61
C GLN A 17 10.39 8.42 10.21
N VAL A 18 11.27 8.20 9.23
CA VAL A 18 10.87 7.88 7.85
C VAL A 18 10.06 6.58 7.81
N ASN A 19 10.49 5.54 8.54
CA ASN A 19 9.77 4.28 8.60
C ASN A 19 8.36 4.44 9.22
N ALA A 20 8.24 5.21 10.30
CA ALA A 20 6.95 5.51 10.93
C ALA A 20 6.01 6.27 9.98
N GLN A 21 6.53 7.26 9.25
CA GLN A 21 5.76 7.98 8.23
C GLN A 21 5.34 7.07 7.08
N GLY A 22 6.22 6.15 6.64
CA GLY A 22 5.90 5.13 5.64
C GLY A 22 4.72 4.25 6.07
N GLN A 23 4.73 3.72 7.29
CA GLN A 23 3.62 2.93 7.81
C GLN A 23 2.31 3.73 7.91
N ALA A 24 2.38 5.00 8.28
CA ALA A 24 1.21 5.89 8.30
C ALA A 24 0.63 6.09 6.89
N ALA A 25 1.50 6.32 5.90
CA ALA A 25 1.10 6.44 4.50
C ALA A 25 0.46 5.16 3.96
N MET A 26 1.00 3.98 4.30
CA MET A 26 0.41 2.70 3.91
C MET A 26 -0.97 2.49 4.52
N LYS A 27 -1.16 2.80 5.81
CA LYS A 27 -2.48 2.74 6.46
C LYS A 27 -3.48 3.67 5.78
N SER A 28 -3.05 4.88 5.43
CA SER A 28 -3.89 5.83 4.69
C SER A 28 -4.28 5.29 3.31
N ALA A 29 -3.32 4.77 2.53
CA ALA A 29 -3.58 4.18 1.22
C ALA A 29 -4.54 2.97 1.29
N LEU A 30 -4.40 2.15 2.34
CA LEU A 30 -5.30 1.02 2.58
C LEU A 30 -6.73 1.48 2.88
N LEU A 31 -6.90 2.52 3.70
CA LEU A 31 -8.20 3.09 4.02
C LEU A 31 -8.86 3.77 2.81
N ILE A 32 -8.08 4.51 2.02
CA ILE A 32 -8.59 5.20 0.82
C ILE A 32 -9.09 4.18 -0.22
N ASN A 33 -8.25 3.20 -0.55
CA ASN A 33 -8.63 2.17 -1.52
C ASN A 33 -9.76 1.28 -1.00
N GLY A 34 -9.65 0.80 0.24
CA GLY A 34 -10.66 -0.07 0.84
C GLY A 34 -12.01 0.64 1.01
N GLY A 35 -11.98 1.91 1.44
CA GLY A 35 -13.17 2.75 1.53
C GLY A 35 -13.83 2.96 0.18
N ALA A 36 -13.05 3.26 -0.87
CA ALA A 36 -13.55 3.38 -2.24
C ALA A 36 -14.15 2.07 -2.75
N SER A 37 -13.52 0.92 -2.51
CA SER A 37 -14.06 -0.40 -2.86
C SER A 37 -15.42 -0.67 -2.22
N VAL A 38 -15.56 -0.44 -0.92
CA VAL A 38 -16.81 -0.67 -0.19
C VAL A 38 -17.90 0.29 -0.66
N ALA A 39 -17.56 1.57 -0.87
CA ALA A 39 -18.50 2.56 -1.40
C ALA A 39 -19.01 2.18 -2.80
N MET A 40 -18.10 1.74 -3.68
CA MET A 40 -18.48 1.29 -5.02
C MET A 40 -19.35 0.02 -4.98
N LEU A 41 -19.02 -0.96 -4.14
CA LEU A 41 -19.81 -2.17 -3.99
C LEU A 41 -21.24 -1.86 -3.51
N ALA A 42 -21.38 -0.97 -2.52
CA ALA A 42 -22.68 -0.52 -2.04
C ALA A 42 -23.47 0.22 -3.12
N PHE A 43 -22.81 1.09 -3.89
CA PHE A 43 -23.42 1.81 -5.00
C PHE A 43 -23.88 0.86 -6.12
N ILE A 44 -23.03 -0.06 -6.56
CA ILE A 44 -23.34 -1.06 -7.58
C ILE A 44 -24.55 -1.91 -7.16
N GLY A 45 -24.56 -2.40 -5.91
CA GLY A 45 -25.69 -3.18 -5.40
C GLY A 45 -27.02 -2.42 -5.43
N THR A 46 -26.98 -1.11 -5.21
CA THR A 46 -28.16 -0.24 -5.33
C THR A 46 -28.53 0.02 -6.79
N ALA A 47 -27.54 0.28 -7.65
CA ALA A 47 -27.72 0.59 -9.06
C ALA A 47 -28.34 -0.56 -9.86
N MET A 48 -27.99 -1.80 -9.52
CA MET A 48 -28.58 -3.01 -10.12
C MET A 48 -30.10 -3.12 -9.89
N ASN A 49 -30.59 -2.67 -8.73
CA ASN A 49 -32.02 -2.72 -8.42
C ASN A 49 -32.84 -1.61 -9.10
N ASN A 50 -32.18 -0.55 -9.56
CA ASN A 50 -32.81 0.62 -10.16
C ASN A 50 -32.83 0.61 -11.70
N GLY A 51 -32.43 -0.50 -12.34
CA GLY A 51 -32.42 -0.62 -13.80
C GLY A 51 -31.36 0.26 -14.48
N THR A 52 -30.21 0.46 -13.81
CA THR A 52 -29.08 1.21 -14.38
C THR A 52 -28.52 0.48 -15.60
N ASP A 53 -28.08 1.23 -16.61
CA ASP A 53 -27.47 0.69 -17.82
C ASP A 53 -26.31 -0.28 -17.53
N ASP A 54 -26.30 -1.42 -18.21
CA ASP A 54 -25.31 -2.49 -18.05
C ASP A 54 -23.89 -1.99 -18.36
N THR A 55 -23.74 -1.08 -19.33
CA THR A 55 -22.43 -0.52 -19.71
C THR A 55 -21.85 0.34 -18.59
N MET A 56 -22.69 1.14 -17.93
CA MET A 56 -22.29 1.92 -16.76
C MET A 56 -21.90 1.01 -15.58
N LEU A 57 -22.71 -0.01 -15.30
CA LEU A 57 -22.43 -0.99 -14.24
C LEU A 57 -21.09 -1.69 -14.47
N LEU A 58 -20.78 -2.10 -15.69
CA LEU A 58 -19.53 -2.78 -16.01
C LEU A 58 -18.29 -1.88 -15.77
N LYS A 59 -18.37 -0.59 -16.14
CA LYS A 59 -17.29 0.38 -15.87
C LYS A 59 -17.10 0.63 -14.36
N LEU A 60 -18.19 0.66 -13.60
CA LEU A 60 -18.14 0.81 -12.14
C LEU A 60 -17.55 -0.44 -11.46
N CYS A 61 -17.93 -1.64 -11.90
CA CYS A 61 -17.33 -2.90 -11.45
C CYS A 61 -15.82 -2.94 -11.73
N PHE A 62 -15.39 -2.48 -12.91
CA PHE A 62 -13.97 -2.40 -13.24
C PHE A 62 -13.21 -1.41 -12.32
N SER A 63 -13.83 -0.27 -12.01
CA SER A 63 -13.26 0.70 -11.06
C SER A 63 -13.17 0.13 -9.65
N MET A 64 -14.20 -0.59 -9.19
CA MET A 64 -14.18 -1.32 -7.91
C MET A 64 -13.03 -2.34 -7.87
N LEU A 65 -12.84 -3.12 -8.95
CA LEU A 65 -11.76 -4.09 -9.06
C LEU A 65 -10.38 -3.42 -8.90
N MET A 66 -10.17 -2.26 -9.52
CA MET A 66 -8.94 -1.49 -9.38
C MET A 66 -8.69 -1.06 -7.92
N PHE A 67 -9.72 -0.58 -7.21
CA PHE A 67 -9.61 -0.23 -5.79
C PHE A 67 -9.32 -1.46 -4.91
N VAL A 68 -9.93 -2.61 -5.19
CA VAL A 68 -9.67 -3.85 -4.45
C VAL A 68 -8.23 -4.33 -4.70
N ALA A 69 -7.76 -4.28 -5.94
CA ALA A 69 -6.38 -4.58 -6.29
C ALA A 69 -5.39 -3.62 -5.59
N GLY A 70 -5.72 -2.33 -5.54
CA GLY A 70 -4.94 -1.32 -4.81
C GLY A 70 -4.88 -1.62 -3.31
N THR A 71 -6.00 -2.03 -2.71
CA THR A 71 -6.10 -2.46 -1.30
C THR A 71 -5.21 -3.68 -1.05
N LEU A 72 -5.30 -4.70 -1.92
CA LEU A 72 -4.52 -5.93 -1.80
C LEU A 72 -3.01 -5.65 -1.91
N SER A 73 -2.60 -4.78 -2.84
CA SER A 73 -1.21 -4.38 -3.02
C SER A 73 -0.63 -3.76 -1.75
N VAL A 74 -1.36 -2.84 -1.09
CA VAL A 74 -0.92 -2.21 0.16
C VAL A 74 -0.93 -3.22 1.32
N ALA A 75 -1.93 -4.09 1.39
CA ALA A 75 -1.98 -5.13 2.42
C ALA A 75 -0.76 -6.07 2.32
N MET A 76 -0.37 -6.46 1.10
CA MET A 76 0.85 -7.23 0.86
C MET A 76 2.10 -6.46 1.27
N ALA A 77 2.20 -5.17 0.92
CA ALA A 77 3.32 -4.33 1.34
C ALA A 77 3.43 -4.23 2.88
N CYS A 78 2.31 -4.08 3.59
CA CYS A 78 2.26 -4.09 5.05
C CYS A 78 2.76 -5.42 5.62
N GLY A 79 2.31 -6.54 5.05
CA GLY A 79 2.74 -7.88 5.45
C GLY A 79 4.24 -8.10 5.23
N VAL A 80 4.77 -7.72 4.06
CA VAL A 80 6.19 -7.82 3.74
C VAL A 80 7.05 -6.96 4.68
N THR A 81 6.61 -5.74 4.97
CA THR A 81 7.32 -4.83 5.89
C THR A 81 7.34 -5.38 7.32
N TYR A 82 6.21 -5.96 7.77
CA TYR A 82 6.12 -6.60 9.08
C TYR A 82 7.02 -7.83 9.20
N LEU A 83 6.92 -8.75 8.24
CA LEU A 83 7.71 -10.00 8.23
C LEU A 83 9.20 -9.72 8.08
N GLY A 84 9.57 -8.75 7.24
CA GLY A 84 10.96 -8.39 7.06
C GLY A 84 11.58 -7.71 8.27
N GLY A 85 10.82 -6.90 9.02
CA GLY A 85 11.29 -6.32 10.29
C GLY A 85 11.52 -7.38 11.38
N LEU A 86 10.67 -8.42 11.41
CA LEU A 86 10.87 -9.56 12.30
C LEU A 86 12.11 -10.38 11.93
N ALA A 87 12.31 -10.62 10.62
CA ALA A 87 13.47 -11.37 10.13
C ALA A 87 14.79 -10.64 10.42
N ASP A 88 14.84 -9.33 10.21
CA ASP A 88 16.02 -8.50 10.50
C ASP A 88 16.38 -8.51 12.00
N SER A 89 15.36 -8.41 12.87
CA SER A 89 15.57 -8.48 14.33
C SER A 89 16.18 -9.83 14.73
N ALA A 90 15.68 -10.94 14.18
CA ALA A 90 16.18 -12.29 14.48
C ALA A 90 17.61 -12.56 13.93
N THR A 91 17.97 -12.00 12.78
CA THR A 91 19.31 -12.17 12.20
C THR A 91 20.37 -11.34 12.92
N ASN A 92 20.05 -10.11 13.33
CA ASN A 92 20.99 -9.23 14.04
C ASN A 92 21.39 -9.81 15.40
N ASP A 93 20.45 -10.41 16.14
CA ASP A 93 20.74 -11.10 17.41
C ASP A 93 21.69 -12.31 17.22
N THR A 94 21.60 -12.98 16.08
CA THR A 94 22.40 -14.19 15.76
C THR A 94 23.78 -13.83 15.23
N GLU A 95 23.90 -12.75 14.45
CA GLU A 95 25.14 -12.27 13.86
C GLU A 95 26.09 -11.67 14.92
N GLU A 96 25.54 -10.97 15.91
CA GLU A 96 26.29 -10.46 17.07
C GLU A 96 26.92 -11.60 17.90
N GLN A 97 26.24 -12.75 18.00
CA GLN A 97 26.77 -13.93 18.71
C GLN A 97 27.71 -14.81 17.88
N SER A 98 27.53 -14.90 16.56
CA SER A 98 28.23 -15.87 15.71
C SER A 98 29.38 -15.28 14.88
N GLY A 99 29.43 -13.96 14.71
CA GLY A 99 30.49 -13.26 13.94
C GLY A 99 30.50 -13.59 12.44
N LYS A 100 29.50 -14.32 11.94
CA LYS A 100 29.33 -14.69 10.53
C LYS A 100 28.26 -13.82 9.89
N LYS A 101 28.63 -13.05 8.87
CA LYS A 101 27.69 -12.26 8.07
C LYS A 101 26.63 -13.14 7.44
N THR A 102 25.38 -12.93 7.84
CA THR A 102 24.23 -13.56 7.19
C THR A 102 23.80 -12.71 5.99
N PHE A 103 23.15 -13.33 5.00
CA PHE A 103 22.70 -12.62 3.81
C PHE A 103 21.38 -11.88 4.13
N ASN A 104 21.41 -10.55 4.03
CA ASN A 104 20.30 -9.68 4.43
C ASN A 104 19.30 -9.51 3.27
N TRP A 105 18.15 -10.20 3.33
CA TRP A 105 17.05 -10.07 2.36
C TRP A 105 16.20 -8.81 2.54
N TRP A 106 16.33 -8.13 3.67
CA TRP A 106 15.51 -6.98 4.06
C TRP A 106 15.45 -5.85 3.02
N PRO A 107 16.56 -5.41 2.39
CA PRO A 107 16.51 -4.33 1.40
C PRO A 107 15.64 -4.65 0.19
N ILE A 108 15.62 -5.92 -0.25
CA ILE A 108 14.84 -6.38 -1.40
C ILE A 108 13.35 -6.38 -1.04
N LEU A 109 13.00 -6.90 0.15
CA LEU A 109 11.63 -6.90 0.65
C LEU A 109 11.07 -5.47 0.79
N ASN A 110 11.89 -4.55 1.28
CA ASN A 110 11.51 -3.15 1.41
C ASN A 110 11.30 -2.48 0.03
N ALA A 111 12.19 -2.76 -0.93
CA ALA A 111 12.01 -2.28 -2.31
C ALA A 111 10.70 -2.79 -2.94
N ILE A 112 10.36 -4.06 -2.73
CA ILE A 112 9.08 -4.65 -3.18
C ILE A 112 7.90 -3.94 -2.51
N ALA A 113 7.96 -3.68 -1.21
CA ALA A 113 6.89 -3.00 -0.48
C ALA A 113 6.65 -1.57 -1.03
N ILE A 114 7.71 -0.82 -1.33
CA ILE A 114 7.61 0.52 -1.94
C ILE A 114 6.91 0.44 -3.30
N ILE A 115 7.32 -0.49 -4.16
CA ILE A 115 6.73 -0.66 -5.49
C ILE A 115 5.24 -1.00 -5.39
N LEU A 116 4.85 -1.89 -4.47
CA LEU A 116 3.45 -2.25 -4.23
C LEU A 116 2.60 -1.05 -3.78
N VAL A 117 3.14 -0.17 -2.94
CA VAL A 117 2.46 1.06 -2.53
C VAL A 117 2.29 2.03 -3.70
N VAL A 118 3.33 2.22 -4.53
CA VAL A 118 3.24 3.06 -5.73
C VAL A 118 2.20 2.53 -6.71
N ILE A 119 2.21 1.22 -6.99
CA ILE A 119 1.20 0.55 -7.82
C ILE A 119 -0.21 0.79 -7.28
N SER A 120 -0.38 0.77 -5.97
CA SER A 120 -1.68 1.02 -5.34
C SER A 120 -2.21 2.43 -5.60
N TYR A 121 -1.36 3.45 -5.55
CA TYR A 121 -1.76 4.82 -5.90
C TYR A 121 -2.13 4.95 -7.39
N ILE A 122 -1.40 4.28 -8.27
CA ILE A 122 -1.71 4.25 -9.71
C ILE A 122 -3.07 3.60 -9.94
N LEU A 123 -3.34 2.46 -9.29
CA LEU A 123 -4.63 1.76 -9.35
C LEU A 123 -5.77 2.63 -8.82
N PHE A 124 -5.55 3.36 -7.73
CA PHE A 124 -6.53 4.31 -7.19
C PHE A 124 -6.86 5.42 -8.20
N ALA A 125 -5.83 6.04 -8.80
CA ALA A 125 -6.03 7.08 -9.80
C ALA A 125 -6.78 6.55 -11.03
N ALA A 126 -6.36 5.39 -11.56
CA ALA A 126 -7.00 4.76 -12.70
C ALA A 126 -8.47 4.36 -12.42
N GLY A 127 -8.74 3.78 -11.25
CA GLY A 127 -10.10 3.44 -10.81
C GLY A 127 -10.99 4.67 -10.66
N SER A 128 -10.45 5.76 -10.12
CA SER A 128 -11.17 7.02 -9.97
C SER A 128 -11.52 7.65 -11.31
N LEU A 129 -10.60 7.64 -12.28
CA LEU A 129 -10.84 8.14 -13.63
C LEU A 129 -11.89 7.30 -14.37
N ASN A 130 -11.82 5.97 -14.27
CA ASN A 130 -12.81 5.09 -14.87
C ASN A 130 -14.21 5.30 -14.26
N ALA A 131 -14.30 5.46 -12.95
CA ALA A 131 -15.57 5.76 -12.27
C ALA A 131 -16.12 7.10 -12.74
N HIS A 132 -15.28 8.14 -12.85
CA HIS A 132 -15.68 9.44 -13.37
C HIS A 132 -16.23 9.35 -14.80
N CYS A 133 -15.51 8.67 -15.70
CA CYS A 133 -15.94 8.45 -17.08
C CYS A 133 -17.25 7.63 -17.17
N ALA A 134 -17.52 6.74 -16.22
CA ALA A 134 -18.77 5.99 -16.16
C ALA A 134 -19.96 6.92 -15.88
N PHE A 135 -19.82 7.84 -14.93
CA PHE A 135 -20.86 8.81 -14.58
C PHE A 135 -21.08 9.89 -15.65
N THR A 136 -20.01 10.35 -16.31
CA THR A 136 -20.15 11.37 -17.37
C THR A 136 -20.66 10.76 -18.68
N GLY A 137 -20.23 9.53 -19.00
CA GLY A 137 -20.68 8.82 -20.20
C GLY A 137 -22.14 8.36 -20.14
N SER A 138 -22.73 8.24 -18.95
CA SER A 138 -24.18 7.99 -18.79
C SER A 138 -25.04 9.25 -18.98
N LEU A 139 -24.44 10.44 -19.07
CA LEU A 139 -25.13 11.72 -19.18
C LEU A 139 -25.26 12.24 -20.63
N SER A 140 -24.60 11.57 -21.59
CA SER A 140 -24.58 11.91 -23.03
C SER A 140 -25.41 10.93 -23.85
#